data_AF-G5AFD8-F1
#
_entry.id   AF-G5AFD8-F1
#
_cell.length_a   1.000
_cell.length_b   1.000
_cell.length_c   1.000
_cell.angle_alpha   90.00
_cell.angle_beta   90.00
_cell.angle_gamma   90.00
#
_symmetry.space_group_name_H-M   'P 1'
#
loop_
_entity.id
_entity.type
_entity.pdbx_description
1 polymer ?
#
loop_
_entity_poly.entity_id
_entity_poly.type
_entity_poly.pdbx_seq_one_letter_code
_entity_poly.pdbx_strand_id
1 'polypeptide(L)'
;MTPPLRRVSAAILEDAATRYSNYRPCVFSYMHSRPGGLYQEPHQDYAYEVRAAVHARYPGSIPASVIIAIQPGTRLRLFPRCFDFARPEMEIELEIPTGYAAVLRGDLFHSGVGYTTSDYRLHC
;
A
#
# COMPACT_ATOMS: atom_id res chain seq x y z
N MET A 1 -13.31 2.06 -16.51
CA MET A 1 -12.31 3.05 -16.04
C MET A 1 -12.51 4.37 -16.75
N THR A 2 -12.64 5.47 -16.01
CA THR A 2 -12.74 6.81 -16.58
C THR A 2 -11.36 7.25 -17.16
N PRO A 3 -11.31 8.26 -18.05
CA PRO A 3 -10.06 8.71 -18.67
C PRO A 3 -8.95 9.10 -17.68
N PRO A 4 -9.23 9.79 -16.55
CA PRO A 4 -8.19 10.10 -15.56
C PRO A 4 -7.55 8.84 -14.95
N LEU A 5 -8.35 7.81 -14.68
CA LEU A 5 -7.88 6.56 -14.08
C LEU A 5 -6.96 5.78 -15.02
N ARG A 6 -7.24 5.83 -16.34
CA ARG A 6 -6.35 5.23 -17.34
C ARG A 6 -4.99 5.92 -17.38
N ARG A 7 -4.96 7.25 -17.27
CA ARG A 7 -3.71 8.02 -17.25
C ARG A 7 -2.88 7.72 -16.01
N VAL A 8 -3.51 7.69 -14.84
CA VAL A 8 -2.81 7.36 -13.58
C VAL A 8 -2.26 5.93 -13.61
N SER A 9 -3.07 4.95 -14.03
CA SER A 9 -2.60 3.56 -14.16
C SER A 9 -1.44 3.44 -15.16
N ALA A 10 -1.50 4.11 -16.31
CA ALA A 10 -0.40 4.13 -17.27
C ALA A 10 0.90 4.73 -16.70
N ALA A 11 0.80 5.86 -15.99
CA ALA A 11 1.96 6.49 -15.35
C ALA A 11 2.61 5.59 -14.28
N ILE A 12 1.80 4.87 -13.50
CA ILE A 12 2.32 3.92 -12.49
C ILE A 12 3.00 2.73 -13.19
N LEU A 13 2.43 2.20 -14.27
CA LEU A 13 3.04 1.12 -15.05
C LEU A 13 4.37 1.55 -15.69
N GLU A 14 4.46 2.78 -16.17
CA GLU A 14 5.69 3.36 -16.73
C GLU A 14 6.78 3.50 -15.66
N ASP A 15 6.48 4.16 -14.53
CA ASP A 15 7.44 4.32 -13.42
C ASP A 15 7.90 2.95 -12.87
N ALA A 16 6.96 2.01 -12.68
CA ALA A 16 7.24 0.63 -12.28
C ALA A 16 8.27 -0.04 -13.22
N ALA A 17 8.06 0.07 -14.54
CA ALA A 17 8.93 -0.53 -15.54
C ALA A 17 10.34 0.08 -15.56
N THR A 18 10.49 1.37 -15.24
CA THR A 18 11.81 2.02 -15.15
C THR A 18 12.62 1.53 -13.95
N ARG A 19 11.96 1.16 -12.84
CA ARG A 19 12.62 0.68 -11.62
C ARG A 19 13.00 -0.79 -11.70
N TYR A 20 12.12 -1.62 -12.26
CA TYR A 20 12.39 -3.04 -12.47
C TYR A 20 11.54 -3.56 -13.63
N SER A 21 12.17 -3.95 -14.74
CA SER A 21 11.47 -4.34 -15.98
C SER A 21 10.55 -5.55 -15.83
N ASN A 22 10.76 -6.37 -14.79
CA ASN A 22 9.93 -7.54 -14.49
C ASN A 22 8.83 -7.25 -13.45
N TYR A 23 8.82 -6.07 -12.82
CA TYR A 23 7.75 -5.67 -11.92
C TYR A 23 6.51 -5.29 -12.74
N ARG A 24 5.39 -5.91 -12.38
CA ARG A 24 4.09 -5.61 -12.98
C ARG A 24 3.10 -5.34 -11.85
N PRO A 25 2.67 -4.08 -11.65
CA PRO A 25 1.51 -3.78 -10.83
C PRO A 25 0.30 -4.56 -11.35
N CYS A 26 -0.32 -5.36 -10.48
CA CYS A 26 -1.39 -6.29 -10.86
C CYS A 26 -2.78 -5.80 -10.46
N VAL A 27 -2.88 -4.91 -9.46
CA VAL A 27 -4.13 -4.43 -8.89
C VAL A 27 -4.05 -2.92 -8.71
N PHE A 28 -5.15 -2.21 -8.96
CA PHE A 28 -5.28 -0.79 -8.67
C PHE A 28 -6.63 -0.56 -7.99
N SER A 29 -6.58 -0.26 -6.70
CA SER A 29 -7.75 -0.04 -5.84
C SER A 29 -7.86 1.44 -5.47
N TYR A 30 -9.06 1.99 -5.66
CA TYR A 30 -9.41 3.32 -5.19
C TYR A 30 -9.98 3.20 -3.79
N MET A 31 -9.22 3.68 -2.82
CA MET A 31 -9.61 3.60 -1.41
C MET A 31 -10.32 4.88 -1.01
N HIS A 32 -11.47 4.75 -0.36
CA HIS A 32 -12.21 5.85 0.24
C HIS A 32 -12.50 5.52 1.71
N SER A 33 -11.75 6.15 2.62
CA SER A 33 -12.00 6.11 4.05
C SER A 33 -13.03 7.18 4.41
N ARG A 34 -14.16 6.78 4.99
CA ARG A 34 -15.20 7.71 5.43
C ARG A 34 -14.85 8.32 6.80
N PRO A 35 -15.32 9.54 7.09
CA PRO A 35 -15.20 10.15 8.42
C PRO A 35 -15.75 9.25 9.53
N GLY A 36 -15.09 9.24 10.69
CA GLY A 36 -15.53 8.52 11.88
C GLY A 36 -15.24 7.02 11.89
N GLY A 37 -14.54 6.50 10.87
CA GLY A 37 -14.03 5.13 10.88
C GLY A 37 -13.00 4.92 11.99
N LEU A 38 -13.01 3.72 12.58
CA LEU A 38 -11.96 3.30 13.51
C LEU A 38 -10.69 2.91 12.77
N TYR A 39 -9.61 2.78 13.53
CA TYR A 39 -8.41 2.11 13.03
C TYR A 39 -8.77 0.68 12.62
N GLN A 40 -8.22 0.24 11.48
CA GLN A 40 -8.27 -1.16 11.11
C GLN A 40 -7.33 -1.96 12.01
N GLU A 41 -7.65 -3.24 12.19
CA GLU A 41 -6.74 -4.19 12.81
C GLU A 41 -5.44 -4.33 12.00
N PRO A 42 -4.27 -4.43 12.64
CA PRO A 42 -3.00 -4.68 11.96
C PRO A 42 -3.04 -5.95 11.12
N HIS A 43 -2.65 -5.86 9.86
CA HIS A 43 -2.66 -6.99 8.93
C HIS A 43 -1.52 -6.90 7.90
N GLN A 44 -1.36 -7.99 7.16
CA GLN A 44 -0.57 -8.06 5.94
C GLN A 44 -1.55 -8.07 4.76
N ASP A 45 -1.20 -7.41 3.66
CA ASP A 45 -2.07 -7.38 2.46
C ASP A 45 -2.14 -8.74 1.77
N TYR A 46 -1.08 -9.55 1.88
CA TYR A 46 -0.95 -10.80 1.16
C TYR A 46 -0.95 -11.99 2.09
N ALA A 47 -1.84 -12.94 1.81
CA ALA A 47 -1.81 -14.26 2.41
C ALA A 47 -0.47 -14.96 2.14
N TYR A 48 -0.13 -15.95 2.98
CA TYR A 48 1.12 -16.70 2.87
C TYR A 48 1.28 -17.34 1.49
N GLU A 49 0.21 -17.89 0.92
CA GLU A 49 0.21 -18.60 -0.35
C GLU A 49 0.60 -17.66 -1.51
N VAL A 50 0.13 -16.41 -1.47
CA VAL A 50 0.48 -15.40 -2.48
C VAL A 50 1.95 -15.03 -2.39
N ARG A 51 2.46 -14.80 -1.17
CA ARG A 51 3.88 -14.51 -0.94
C ARG A 51 4.77 -15.68 -1.40
N ALA A 52 4.39 -16.91 -1.06
CA ALA A 52 5.10 -18.11 -1.49
C ALA A 52 5.14 -18.25 -3.02
N ALA A 53 4.01 -17.98 -3.70
CA ALA A 53 3.95 -18.02 -5.16
C ALA A 53 4.84 -16.95 -5.82
N VAL A 54 4.87 -15.73 -5.28
CA VAL A 54 5.78 -14.67 -5.76
C VAL A 54 7.23 -15.09 -5.55
N HIS A 55 7.58 -15.59 -4.37
CA HIS A 55 8.94 -16.03 -4.07
C HIS A 55 9.40 -17.17 -4.99
N ALA A 56 8.53 -18.16 -5.27
CA ALA A 56 8.84 -19.27 -6.17
C ALA A 56 9.05 -18.78 -7.62
N ARG A 57 8.25 -17.81 -8.08
CA ARG A 57 8.36 -17.23 -9.43
C ARG A 57 9.55 -16.29 -9.56
N TYR A 58 9.87 -15.56 -8.51
CA TYR A 58 10.92 -14.54 -8.45
C TYR A 58 11.76 -14.74 -7.18
N PRO A 59 12.74 -15.67 -7.20
CA PRO A 59 13.54 -16.01 -6.03
C PRO A 59 14.18 -14.80 -5.37
N GLY A 60 14.11 -14.74 -4.04
CA GLY A 60 14.64 -13.63 -3.23
C GLY A 60 13.78 -12.36 -3.22
N SER A 61 12.62 -12.37 -3.88
CA SER A 61 11.67 -11.24 -3.86
C SER A 61 10.50 -11.48 -2.90
N ILE A 62 9.75 -10.40 -2.65
CA ILE A 62 8.49 -10.37 -1.91
C ILE A 62 7.53 -9.43 -2.64
N PRO A 63 6.20 -9.69 -2.65
CA PRO A 63 5.26 -8.69 -3.15
C PRO A 63 5.40 -7.38 -2.36
N ALA A 64 5.02 -6.28 -2.99
CA ALA A 64 5.01 -4.97 -2.38
C ALA A 64 3.68 -4.29 -2.65
N SER A 65 3.15 -3.64 -1.62
CA SER A 65 1.99 -2.78 -1.70
C SER A 65 2.45 -1.34 -1.81
N VAL A 66 1.74 -0.54 -2.59
CA VAL A 66 2.04 0.88 -2.74
C VAL A 66 0.79 1.71 -2.45
N ILE A 67 0.92 2.64 -1.51
CA ILE A 67 -0.12 3.61 -1.19
C ILE A 67 0.29 4.97 -1.74
N ILE A 68 -0.55 5.56 -2.59
CA ILE A 68 -0.32 6.87 -3.20
C ILE A 68 -1.29 7.88 -2.61
N ALA A 69 -0.76 8.94 -2.01
CA ALA A 69 -1.56 10.04 -1.49
C ALA A 69 -1.97 10.97 -2.64
N ILE A 70 -3.28 11.09 -2.88
CA ILE A 70 -3.83 12.00 -3.90
C ILE A 70 -4.45 13.26 -3.28
N GLN A 71 -4.43 13.36 -1.95
CA GLN A 71 -4.84 14.52 -1.19
C GLN A 71 -3.99 14.67 0.09
N PRO A 72 -4.02 15.86 0.74
CA PRO A 72 -3.34 16.05 2.01
C PRO A 72 -3.92 15.21 3.15
N GLY A 73 -3.10 14.88 4.14
CA GLY A 73 -3.54 14.18 5.35
C GLY A 73 -3.75 12.68 5.19
N THR A 74 -3.38 12.09 4.03
CA THR A 74 -3.34 10.64 3.86
C THR A 74 -2.31 10.04 4.81
N ARG A 75 -2.77 9.16 5.69
CA ARG A 75 -2.02 8.56 6.78
C ARG A 75 -2.18 7.04 6.80
N LEU A 76 -1.17 6.36 7.33
CA LEU A 76 -1.14 4.91 7.49
C LEU A 76 -0.50 4.55 8.83
N ARG A 77 -1.04 3.55 9.51
CA ARG A 77 -0.42 2.97 10.69
C ARG A 77 0.53 1.87 10.25
N LEU A 78 1.79 1.95 10.66
CA LEU A 78 2.84 0.99 10.32
C LEU A 78 3.42 0.36 11.58
N PHE A 79 3.91 -0.87 11.42
CA PHE A 79 4.66 -1.58 12.45
C PHE A 79 6.04 -1.95 11.87
N PRO A 80 7.03 -1.04 11.92
CA PRO A 80 8.33 -1.26 11.31
C PRO A 80 8.98 -2.54 11.83
N ARG A 81 9.55 -3.33 10.91
CA ARG A 81 10.21 -4.61 11.18
C ARG A 81 9.29 -5.73 11.72
N CYS A 82 7.98 -5.50 11.81
CA CYS A 82 7.01 -6.52 12.18
C CYS A 82 6.57 -7.32 10.94
N PHE A 83 7.28 -8.41 10.64
CA PHE A 83 6.99 -9.27 9.47
C PHE A 83 6.21 -10.55 9.80
N ASP A 84 6.19 -10.94 11.08
CA ASP A 84 5.50 -12.16 11.53
C ASP A 84 4.26 -11.83 12.38
N PHE A 85 4.32 -10.76 13.17
CA PHE A 85 3.25 -10.29 14.03
C PHE A 85 3.40 -8.79 14.35
N ALA A 86 2.28 -8.09 14.50
CA ALA A 86 2.25 -6.70 14.92
C ALA A 86 2.66 -6.55 16.40
N ARG A 87 3.40 -5.48 16.71
CA ARG A 87 3.89 -5.16 18.05
C ARG A 87 3.53 -3.72 18.40
N PRO A 88 2.67 -3.46 19.39
CA PRO A 88 2.25 -2.10 19.73
C PRO A 88 3.40 -1.13 20.02
N GLU A 89 4.50 -1.62 20.61
CA GLU A 89 5.68 -0.81 20.90
C GLU A 89 6.46 -0.34 19.67
N MET A 90 6.20 -0.94 18.49
CA MET A 90 6.80 -0.54 17.22
C MET A 90 5.89 0.40 16.42
N GLU A 91 4.68 0.68 16.89
CA GLU A 91 3.70 1.44 16.13
C GLU A 91 4.18 2.85 15.78
N ILE A 92 4.02 3.21 14.50
CA ILE A 92 4.15 4.58 14.03
C ILE A 92 2.95 4.93 13.14
N GLU A 93 2.60 6.20 13.10
CA GLU A 93 1.71 6.76 12.07
C GLU A 93 2.55 7.53 11.06
N LEU A 94 2.42 7.14 9.79
CA LEU A 94 3.08 7.77 8.66
C LEU A 94 2.07 8.65 7.92
N GLU A 95 2.33 9.95 7.84
CA GLU A 95 1.67 10.83 6.87
C GLU A 95 2.43 10.79 5.54
N ILE A 96 1.71 10.54 4.45
CA ILE A 96 2.25 10.49 3.10
C ILE A 96 1.92 11.84 2.43
N PRO A 97 2.93 12.63 2.02
CA PRO A 97 2.68 13.89 1.34
C PRO A 97 1.92 13.68 0.02
N THR A 98 1.04 14.62 -0.35
CA THR A 98 0.29 14.56 -1.61
C THR A 98 1.23 14.42 -2.81
N GLY A 99 0.94 13.46 -3.70
CA GLY A 99 1.75 13.12 -4.87
C GLY A 99 2.91 12.17 -4.59
N TYR A 100 3.16 11.82 -3.33
CA TYR A 100 4.16 10.83 -2.94
C TYR A 100 3.50 9.46 -2.73
N ALA A 101 4.34 8.43 -2.65
CA ALA A 101 3.92 7.06 -2.41
C ALA A 101 4.73 6.43 -1.27
N ALA A 102 4.06 5.60 -0.47
CA ALA A 102 4.71 4.67 0.45
C ALA A 102 4.76 3.29 -0.19
N VAL A 103 5.97 2.71 -0.29
CA VAL A 103 6.17 1.33 -0.78
C VAL A 103 6.42 0.44 0.43
N LEU A 104 5.55 -0.56 0.61
CA LEU A 104 5.55 -1.45 1.76
C LEU A 104 5.87 -2.86 1.29
N ARG A 105 6.72 -3.57 2.04
CA ARG A 105 6.84 -5.02 1.85
C ARG A 105 5.50 -5.67 2.15
N GLY A 106 5.12 -6.66 1.35
CA GLY A 106 3.84 -7.35 1.47
C GLY A 106 3.68 -8.21 2.72
N ASP A 107 4.75 -8.43 3.49
CA ASP A 107 4.72 -9.04 4.82
C ASP A 107 4.79 -8.02 5.97
N LEU A 108 4.88 -6.72 5.69
CA LEU A 108 4.89 -5.71 6.74
C LEU A 108 3.50 -5.55 7.33
N PHE A 109 3.37 -5.73 8.64
CA PHE A 109 2.14 -5.39 9.35
C PHE A 109 1.88 -3.89 9.27
N HIS A 110 0.67 -3.54 8.87
CA HIS A 110 0.18 -2.17 8.79
C HIS A 110 -1.35 -2.14 8.92
N SER A 111 -1.94 -0.96 9.01
CA SER A 111 -3.38 -0.80 8.90
C SER A 111 -3.80 0.62 8.51
N GLY A 112 -5.03 0.74 7.98
CA GLY A 112 -5.67 2.04 7.82
C GLY A 112 -5.95 2.70 9.17
N VAL A 113 -5.76 4.02 9.22
CA VAL A 113 -6.09 4.84 10.40
C VAL A 113 -7.56 5.28 10.38
N GLY A 114 -8.05 5.71 11.53
CA GLY A 114 -9.30 6.46 11.61
C GLY A 114 -9.13 7.88 11.09
N TYR A 115 -10.05 8.33 10.25
CA TYR A 115 -10.07 9.69 9.71
C TYR A 115 -11.27 10.48 10.23
N THR A 116 -11.07 11.76 10.52
CA THR A 116 -12.14 12.71 10.89
C THR A 116 -12.79 13.36 9.67
N THR A 117 -12.15 13.28 8.50
CA THR A 117 -12.64 13.74 7.19
C THR A 117 -12.53 12.61 6.16
N SER A 118 -13.16 12.75 4.99
CA SER A 118 -12.98 11.76 3.92
C SER A 118 -11.53 11.73 3.45
N ASP A 119 -11.00 10.52 3.26
CA ASP A 119 -9.69 10.32 2.66
C ASP A 119 -9.74 9.41 1.43
N TYR A 120 -9.17 9.91 0.34
CA TYR A 120 -9.06 9.22 -0.94
C TYR A 120 -7.60 8.94 -1.25
N ARG A 121 -7.28 7.69 -1.59
CA ARG A 121 -5.92 7.27 -1.94
C ARG A 121 -5.96 6.10 -2.91
N LEU A 122 -4.83 5.84 -3.56
CA LEU A 122 -4.65 4.66 -4.41
C LEU A 122 -3.89 3.60 -3.63
N HIS A 123 -4.27 2.34 -3.84
CA HIS A 123 -3.56 1.18 -3.36
C HIS A 123 -3.29 0.24 -4.54
N CYS A 124 -2.03 -0.10 -4.80
CA CYS A 124 -1.65 -1.04 -5.85
C CYS A 124 -0.66 -2.12 -5.37
#